data_AF-A0A916H1L1-F1
#
_entry.id   AF-A0A916H1L1-F1
#
_cell.length_a   1.000
_cell.length_b   1.000
_cell.length_c   1.000
_cell.angle_alpha   90.00
_cell.angle_beta   90.00
_cell.angle_gamma   90.00
#
_symmetry.space_group_name_H-M   'P 1'
#
loop_
_entity.id
_entity.type
_entity.pdbx_description
1 polymer ?
#
loop_
_entity_poly.entity_id
_entity_poly.type
_entity_poly.pdbx_seq_one_letter_code
_entity_poly.pdbx_strand_id
1 'polypeptide(L)'
;MQLNPSEISELIKSKIQNLQASSDLRTQGTVVSVTDGICRVHGLTGVMQGEMLEFPGNTIGMALNLERDSVGAVVLGEYEHISEGDTVKTTGRILEVPVGPELLGRVVNSLGQPIDGKGPINAKMTDVIEKVAPGVIARQSVNQPVQTGLKAIDAMVPIGRGQRELIIGDRQTGKTAVAVDTIINQKGKDLICVYVAIGQKASTIVNVVRKLEEHGAMAYTIVVASPASESAAMQYIAPY
;
A
#
# COMPACT_ATOMS: atom_id res chain seq x y z
N MET A 1 -29.94 1.08 -4.02
CA MET A 1 -29.82 2.47 -3.50
C MET A 1 -29.94 3.41 -4.69
N GLN A 2 -30.96 4.27 -4.70
CA GLN A 2 -31.05 5.38 -5.65
C GLN A 2 -30.02 6.43 -5.26
N LEU A 3 -29.13 6.79 -6.19
CA LEU A 3 -28.20 7.91 -6.03
C LEU A 3 -29.01 9.20 -6.16
N ASN A 4 -29.15 9.96 -5.07
CA ASN A 4 -29.79 11.27 -5.11
C ASN A 4 -28.82 12.29 -5.76
N PRO A 5 -29.16 12.90 -6.90
CA PRO A 5 -28.30 13.88 -7.56
C PRO A 5 -27.96 15.11 -6.68
N SER A 6 -28.84 15.43 -5.73
CA SER A 6 -28.68 16.53 -4.79
C SER A 6 -27.51 16.31 -3.83
N GLU A 7 -27.35 15.09 -3.29
CA GLU A 7 -26.25 14.76 -2.35
C GLU A 7 -24.89 14.87 -3.03
N ILE A 8 -24.79 14.40 -4.28
CA ILE A 8 -23.55 14.51 -5.08
C ILE A 8 -23.23 15.97 -5.35
N SER A 9 -24.24 16.78 -5.70
CA SER A 9 -24.08 18.20 -5.97
C SER A 9 -23.62 18.99 -4.74
N GLU A 10 -24.17 18.68 -3.56
CA GLU A 10 -23.73 19.28 -2.29
C GLU A 10 -22.31 18.89 -1.92
N LEU A 11 -21.93 17.63 -2.15
CA LEU A 11 -20.58 17.12 -1.87
C LEU A 11 -19.53 17.75 -2.80
N ILE A 12 -19.86 17.97 -4.07
CA ILE A 12 -18.99 18.71 -5.00
C ILE A 12 -18.90 20.19 -4.60
N LYS A 13 -20.04 20.82 -4.26
CA LYS A 13 -20.09 22.23 -3.86
C LYS A 13 -19.26 22.49 -2.61
N SER A 14 -19.32 21.60 -1.61
CA SER A 14 -18.52 21.73 -0.39
C SER A 14 -17.02 21.57 -0.66
N LYS A 15 -16.61 20.67 -1.57
CA LYS A 15 -15.21 20.55 -2.00
C LYS A 15 -14.69 21.81 -2.70
N ILE A 16 -15.50 22.42 -3.57
CA ILE A 16 -15.13 23.66 -4.27
C ILE A 16 -15.03 24.84 -3.28
N GLN A 17 -15.98 24.97 -2.35
CA GLN A 17 -15.96 26.03 -1.34
C GLN A 17 -14.76 25.94 -0.39
N ASN A 18 -14.30 24.72 -0.10
CA ASN A 18 -13.14 24.47 0.76
C ASN A 18 -11.80 24.48 0.00
N LEU A 19 -11.79 24.76 -1.30
CA LEU A 19 -10.57 24.84 -2.09
C LEU A 19 -9.84 26.15 -1.78
N GLN A 20 -8.95 26.13 -0.79
CA GLN A 20 -8.06 27.26 -0.52
C GLN A 20 -6.93 27.25 -1.55
N ALA A 21 -6.87 28.28 -2.39
CA ALA A 21 -5.75 28.50 -3.29
C ALA A 21 -4.55 29.06 -2.50
N SER A 22 -3.77 28.18 -1.86
CA SER A 22 -2.48 28.56 -1.27
C SER A 22 -1.38 28.50 -2.34
N SER A 23 -0.54 29.54 -2.39
CA SER A 23 0.70 29.49 -3.17
C SER A 23 1.80 28.85 -2.33
N ASP A 24 1.99 27.54 -2.45
CA ASP A 24 3.12 26.87 -1.82
C ASP A 24 4.37 27.05 -2.69
N LEU A 25 5.43 27.64 -2.13
CA LEU A 25 6.76 27.63 -2.73
C LEU A 25 7.32 26.21 -2.63
N ARG A 26 7.11 25.40 -3.67
CA ARG A 26 7.69 24.05 -3.79
C ARG A 26 8.85 24.06 -4.77
N THR A 27 9.90 23.32 -4.43
CA THR A 27 11.02 23.13 -5.35
C THR A 27 10.58 22.28 -6.54
N GLN A 28 11.05 22.66 -7.72
CA GLN A 28 10.75 21.97 -8.97
C GLN A 28 12.06 21.47 -9.57
N GLY A 29 11.95 20.36 -10.31
CA GLY A 29 13.02 19.80 -11.11
C GLY A 29 12.51 19.42 -12.49
N THR A 30 13.45 19.04 -13.35
CA THR A 30 13.17 18.65 -14.72
C THR A 30 13.68 17.24 -14.95
N VAL A 31 12.85 16.39 -15.55
CA VAL A 31 13.27 15.03 -15.94
C VAL A 31 14.31 15.13 -17.04
N VAL A 32 15.49 14.55 -16.81
CA VAL A 32 16.60 14.45 -17.77
C VAL A 32 16.52 13.16 -18.57
N SER A 33 16.11 12.07 -17.92
CA SER A 33 16.00 10.78 -18.59
C SER A 33 15.01 9.88 -17.86
N VAL A 34 14.30 9.05 -18.63
CA VAL A 34 13.42 7.99 -18.13
C VAL A 34 13.89 6.67 -18.72
N THR A 35 14.09 5.65 -17.89
CA THR A 35 14.46 4.30 -18.32
C THR A 35 13.86 3.27 -17.37
N ASP A 36 13.00 2.40 -17.86
CA ASP A 36 12.39 1.29 -17.10
C ASP A 36 11.80 1.69 -15.73
N GLY A 37 11.11 2.83 -15.67
CA GLY A 37 10.52 3.35 -14.43
C GLY A 37 11.50 4.06 -13.48
N ILE A 38 12.76 4.24 -13.90
CA ILE A 38 13.76 5.05 -13.21
C ILE A 38 13.87 6.40 -13.93
N CYS A 39 13.67 7.48 -13.19
CA CYS A 39 13.81 8.85 -13.67
C CYS A 39 15.08 9.48 -13.07
N ARG A 40 15.86 10.18 -13.90
CA ARG A 40 16.86 11.13 -13.42
C ARG A 40 16.27 12.52 -13.49
N VAL A 41 16.25 13.22 -12.38
CA VAL A 41 15.69 14.56 -12.26
C VAL A 41 16.81 15.53 -11.94
N HIS A 42 16.93 16.60 -12.72
CA HIS A 42 17.83 17.71 -12.41
C HIS A 42 17.09 18.78 -11.61
N GLY A 43 17.76 19.41 -10.65
CA GLY A 43 17.15 20.36 -9.73
C GLY A 43 16.69 19.69 -8.43
N LEU A 44 15.47 20.02 -7.97
CA LEU A 44 14.95 19.57 -6.66
C LEU A 44 15.86 19.91 -5.46
N THR A 45 16.45 21.11 -5.46
CA THR A 45 17.21 21.66 -4.33
C THR A 45 16.38 21.62 -3.04
N GLY A 46 16.72 20.71 -2.12
CA GLY A 46 16.03 20.51 -0.85
C GLY A 46 15.19 19.23 -0.75
N VAL A 47 15.21 18.36 -1.76
CA VAL A 47 14.60 17.02 -1.66
C VAL A 47 15.29 16.17 -0.59
N MET A 48 14.51 15.37 0.11
CA MET A 48 15.00 14.40 1.09
C MET A 48 15.07 12.99 0.50
N GLN A 49 15.95 12.16 1.03
CA GLN A 49 15.97 10.75 0.67
C GLN A 49 14.67 10.08 1.15
N GLY A 50 14.02 9.31 0.28
CA GLY A 50 12.72 8.70 0.56
C GLY A 50 11.52 9.64 0.44
N GLU A 51 11.73 10.87 -0.05
CA GLU A 51 10.64 11.82 -0.29
C GLU A 51 9.78 11.41 -1.49
N MET A 52 8.47 11.63 -1.38
CA MET A 52 7.55 11.51 -2.51
C MET A 52 7.73 12.67 -3.48
N LEU A 53 7.83 12.32 -4.76
CA LEU A 53 7.91 13.24 -5.87
C LEU A 53 6.62 13.15 -6.68
N GLU A 54 6.10 14.30 -7.09
CA GLU A 54 4.91 14.40 -7.92
C GLU A 54 5.34 14.63 -9.38
N PHE A 55 5.06 13.63 -10.21
CA PHE A 55 5.25 13.67 -11.65
C PHE A 55 3.95 14.15 -12.35
N PRO A 56 4.03 14.54 -13.64
CA PRO A 56 2.82 14.80 -14.43
C PRO A 56 1.84 13.62 -14.37
N GLY A 57 0.55 13.90 -14.49
CA GLY A 57 -0.49 12.86 -14.46
C GLY A 57 -0.85 12.34 -13.06
N ASN A 58 -0.47 13.06 -11.99
CA ASN A 58 -0.65 12.64 -10.58
C ASN A 58 0.10 11.34 -10.23
N THR A 59 1.16 11.03 -10.97
CA THR A 59 2.01 9.88 -10.70
C THR A 59 2.96 10.20 -9.58
N ILE A 60 3.06 9.30 -8.60
CA ILE A 60 3.98 9.45 -7.48
C ILE A 60 5.27 8.72 -7.83
N GLY A 61 6.40 9.32 -7.50
CA GLY A 61 7.69 8.64 -7.45
C GLY A 61 8.34 8.80 -6.08
N MET A 62 9.44 8.10 -5.87
CA MET A 62 10.23 8.17 -4.64
C MET A 62 11.66 8.54 -4.98
N ALA A 63 12.21 9.53 -4.29
CA ALA A 63 13.62 9.88 -4.38
C ALA A 63 14.49 8.81 -3.66
N LEU A 64 15.33 8.09 -4.41
CA LEU A 64 16.22 7.07 -3.86
C LEU A 64 17.65 7.59 -3.69
N ASN A 65 18.21 8.14 -4.76
CA ASN A 65 19.60 8.56 -4.82
C ASN A 65 19.68 10.08 -4.96
N LEU A 66 20.41 10.74 -4.07
CA LEU A 66 20.71 12.17 -4.14
C LEU A 66 22.15 12.31 -4.62
N GLU A 67 22.34 12.44 -5.94
CA GLU A 67 23.65 12.72 -6.52
C GLU A 67 23.93 14.23 -6.47
N ARG A 68 25.17 14.61 -6.82
CA ARG A 68 25.59 16.01 -6.76
C ARG A 68 24.78 16.92 -7.68
N ASP A 69 24.51 16.44 -8.89
CA ASP A 69 23.89 17.23 -9.96
C ASP A 69 22.57 16.61 -10.44
N SER A 70 22.13 15.50 -9.84
CA SER A 70 20.91 14.79 -10.22
C SER A 70 20.26 14.03 -9.06
N VAL A 71 18.98 13.78 -9.16
CA VAL A 71 18.19 12.97 -8.22
C VAL A 71 17.69 11.75 -8.97
N GLY A 72 18.07 10.57 -8.50
CA GLY A 72 17.53 9.30 -8.96
C GLY A 72 16.20 9.03 -8.28
N ALA A 73 15.12 9.02 -9.07
CA ALA A 73 13.77 8.76 -8.61
C ALA A 73 13.21 7.49 -9.25
N VAL A 74 12.43 6.73 -8.48
CA VAL A 74 11.71 5.55 -8.99
C VAL A 74 10.23 5.87 -9.05
N VAL A 75 9.61 5.58 -10.18
CA VAL A 75 8.19 5.85 -10.44
C VAL A 75 7.33 4.74 -9.81
N LEU A 76 6.39 5.14 -8.96
CA LEU A 76 5.43 4.28 -8.26
C LEU A 76 4.11 4.25 -9.06
N GLY A 77 4.16 3.64 -10.24
CA GLY A 77 3.00 3.53 -11.12
C GLY A 77 3.39 3.34 -12.59
N GLU A 78 2.50 3.73 -13.49
CA GLU A 78 2.78 3.79 -14.92
C GLU A 78 3.79 4.92 -15.21
N TYR A 79 4.83 4.63 -16.00
CA TYR A 79 5.87 5.61 -16.33
C TYR A 79 5.85 6.04 -17.81
N GLU A 80 5.05 5.39 -18.66
CA GLU A 80 5.06 5.59 -20.12
C GLU A 80 4.65 6.99 -20.57
N HIS A 81 3.92 7.72 -19.72
CA HIS A 81 3.50 9.09 -20.00
C HIS A 81 4.56 10.13 -19.61
N ILE A 82 5.61 9.74 -18.88
CA ILE A 82 6.66 10.65 -18.41
C ILE A 82 7.72 10.78 -19.50
N SER A 83 8.00 12.02 -19.89
CA SER A 83 8.96 12.37 -20.93
C SER A 83 10.11 13.23 -20.41
N GLU A 84 11.22 13.25 -21.13
CA GLU A 84 12.30 14.21 -20.87
C GLU A 84 11.78 15.65 -20.99
N GLY A 85 12.21 16.52 -20.08
CA GLY A 85 11.74 17.90 -19.98
C GLY A 85 10.52 18.09 -19.06
N ASP A 86 9.90 17.01 -18.60
CA ASP A 86 8.75 17.11 -17.69
C ASP A 86 9.13 17.71 -16.33
N THR A 87 8.19 18.46 -15.76
CA THR A 87 8.38 19.08 -14.45
C THR A 87 8.01 18.11 -13.34
N VAL A 88 8.92 17.94 -12.38
CA VAL A 88 8.71 17.14 -11.16
C VAL A 88 8.68 18.08 -9.96
N LYS A 89 7.80 17.83 -9.01
CA LYS A 89 7.65 18.65 -7.81
C LYS A 89 7.96 17.83 -6.55
N THR A 90 8.64 18.45 -5.60
CA THR A 90 8.77 17.91 -4.25
C THR A 90 7.45 18.03 -3.49
N THR A 91 7.05 16.99 -2.77
CA THR A 91 5.85 17.04 -1.91
C THR A 91 6.16 17.50 -0.49
N GLY A 92 7.43 17.49 -0.07
CA GLY A 92 7.88 17.75 1.29
C GLY A 92 7.52 16.63 2.28
N ARG A 93 7.01 15.50 1.78
CA ARG A 93 6.52 14.39 2.58
C ARG A 93 7.31 13.13 2.25
N ILE A 94 7.82 12.46 3.28
CA ILE A 94 8.42 11.13 3.14
C ILE A 94 7.32 10.16 2.68
N LEU A 95 7.69 9.12 1.94
CA LEU A 95 6.76 8.09 1.48
C LEU A 95 5.88 7.56 2.63
N GLU A 96 4.59 7.85 2.52
CA GLU A 96 3.59 7.54 3.52
C GLU A 96 2.35 6.97 2.86
N VAL A 97 1.62 6.17 3.64
CA VAL A 97 0.39 5.53 3.20
C VAL A 97 -0.76 5.93 4.13
N PRO A 98 -1.99 6.03 3.62
CA PRO A 98 -3.16 6.19 4.48
C PRO A 98 -3.29 4.99 5.42
N VAL A 99 -3.54 5.25 6.69
CA VAL A 99 -3.75 4.23 7.72
C VAL A 99 -5.03 4.50 8.51
N GLY A 100 -5.67 3.44 8.97
CA GLY A 100 -6.86 3.55 9.82
C GLY A 100 -7.82 2.37 9.69
N PRO A 101 -8.81 2.28 10.59
CA PRO A 101 -9.87 1.28 10.52
C PRO A 101 -10.72 1.38 9.24
N GLU A 102 -10.69 2.52 8.55
CA GLU A 102 -11.39 2.74 7.27
C GLU A 102 -10.90 1.84 6.12
N LEU A 103 -9.71 1.23 6.28
CA LEU A 103 -9.14 0.26 5.33
C LEU A 103 -9.75 -1.15 5.46
N LEU A 104 -10.41 -1.46 6.58
CA LEU A 104 -10.96 -2.79 6.82
C LEU A 104 -12.00 -3.16 5.75
N GLY A 105 -11.87 -4.34 5.15
CA GLY A 105 -12.73 -4.82 4.08
C GLY A 105 -12.50 -4.19 2.71
N ARG A 106 -11.42 -3.40 2.56
CA ARG A 106 -11.02 -2.79 1.31
C ARG A 106 -9.89 -3.57 0.64
N VAL A 107 -9.84 -3.45 -0.69
CA VAL A 107 -8.68 -3.86 -1.49
C VAL A 107 -7.98 -2.59 -1.95
N VAL A 108 -6.70 -2.46 -1.60
CA VAL A 108 -5.86 -1.29 -1.89
C VAL A 108 -4.62 -1.67 -2.67
N ASN A 109 -4.05 -0.73 -3.42
CA ASN A 109 -2.72 -0.86 -4.00
C ASN A 109 -1.63 -0.54 -2.94
N SER A 110 -0.36 -0.64 -3.33
CA SER A 110 0.77 -0.38 -2.42
C SER A 110 0.88 1.07 -1.91
N LEU A 111 0.16 2.02 -2.53
CA LEU A 111 0.06 3.41 -2.08
C LEU A 111 -1.18 3.66 -1.20
N GLY A 112 -1.94 2.62 -0.88
CA GLY A 112 -3.17 2.71 -0.09
C GLY A 112 -4.39 3.26 -0.85
N GLN A 113 -4.31 3.37 -2.17
CA GLN A 113 -5.44 3.78 -3.01
C GLN A 113 -6.39 2.59 -3.25
N PRO A 114 -7.72 2.79 -3.17
CA PRO A 114 -8.68 1.72 -3.37
C PRO A 114 -8.72 1.24 -4.83
N ILE A 115 -8.68 -0.08 -5.02
CA ILE A 115 -8.80 -0.74 -6.33
C ILE A 115 -10.02 -1.66 -6.42
N ASP A 116 -10.86 -1.71 -5.38
CA ASP A 116 -12.06 -2.54 -5.31
C ASP A 116 -13.31 -1.92 -5.94
N GLY A 117 -13.23 -0.68 -6.43
CA GLY A 117 -14.38 0.04 -7.00
C GLY A 117 -15.45 0.45 -5.98
N LYS A 118 -15.21 0.29 -4.67
CA LYS A 118 -16.16 0.66 -3.59
C LYS A 118 -16.11 2.15 -3.22
N GLY A 119 -15.46 2.98 -4.05
CA GLY A 119 -15.30 4.42 -3.84
C GLY A 119 -14.03 4.79 -3.05
N PRO A 120 -13.80 6.08 -2.75
CA PRO A 120 -12.61 6.55 -2.05
C PRO A 120 -12.53 6.02 -0.60
N ILE A 121 -11.32 5.95 -0.05
CA ILE A 121 -11.07 5.65 1.37
C ILE A 121 -10.78 6.96 2.08
N ASN A 122 -11.64 7.32 3.04
CA ASN A 122 -11.50 8.55 3.83
C ASN A 122 -10.67 8.29 5.09
N ALA A 123 -9.44 7.79 4.92
CA ALA A 123 -8.51 7.61 6.01
C ALA A 123 -8.13 8.97 6.63
N LYS A 124 -8.14 9.06 7.96
CA LYS A 124 -7.87 10.31 8.69
C LYS A 124 -6.40 10.53 8.97
N MET A 125 -5.62 9.46 8.93
CA MET A 125 -4.22 9.44 9.30
C MET A 125 -3.39 8.84 8.18
N THR A 126 -2.13 9.22 8.13
CA THR A 126 -1.09 8.60 7.31
C THR A 126 0.04 8.16 8.23
N ASP A 127 0.76 7.12 7.84
CA ASP A 127 1.99 6.69 8.52
C ASP A 127 3.08 6.46 7.48
N VAL A 128 4.33 6.64 7.92
CA VAL A 128 5.51 6.51 7.05
C VAL A 128 5.80 5.02 6.82
N ILE A 129 6.09 4.65 5.57
CA ILE A 129 6.38 3.26 5.18
C ILE A 129 7.69 2.78 5.86
N GLU A 130 8.74 3.59 5.81
CA GLU A 130 10.01 3.27 6.44
C GLU A 130 10.03 3.67 7.91
N LYS A 131 9.77 2.69 8.79
CA LYS A 131 9.75 2.89 10.24
C LYS A 131 10.79 2.04 10.95
N VAL A 132 11.49 2.65 11.91
CA VAL A 132 12.39 1.93 12.80
C VAL A 132 11.56 1.01 13.71
N ALA A 133 11.85 -0.29 13.66
CA ALA A 133 11.12 -1.28 14.44
C ALA A 133 11.31 -1.08 15.96
N PRO A 134 10.33 -1.50 16.79
CA PRO A 134 10.46 -1.42 18.24
C PRO A 134 11.71 -2.15 18.75
N GLY A 135 12.49 -1.44 19.58
CA GLY A 135 13.68 -1.95 20.23
C GLY A 135 13.38 -3.04 21.27
N VAL A 136 14.42 -3.68 21.80
CA VAL A 136 14.29 -4.84 22.69
C VAL A 136 13.43 -4.56 23.94
N ILE A 137 13.59 -3.36 24.53
CA ILE A 137 12.89 -2.96 25.77
C ILE A 137 11.38 -2.79 25.54
N ALA A 138 10.95 -2.43 24.33
CA ALA A 138 9.54 -2.23 24.00
C ALA A 138 8.80 -3.56 23.70
N ARG A 139 9.51 -4.70 23.70
CA ARG A 139 8.94 -6.01 23.35
C ARG A 139 8.52 -6.77 24.61
N GLN A 140 7.47 -7.54 24.45
CA GLN A 140 7.03 -8.54 25.43
C GLN A 140 7.16 -9.94 24.83
N SER A 141 7.46 -10.93 25.66
CA SER A 141 7.44 -12.33 25.24
C SER A 141 6.05 -12.73 24.74
N VAL A 142 6.02 -13.42 23.59
CA VAL A 142 4.79 -13.93 22.99
C VAL A 142 4.19 -15.00 23.91
N ASN A 143 2.97 -14.76 24.40
CA ASN A 143 2.27 -15.67 25.31
C ASN A 143 0.79 -15.92 24.95
N GLN A 144 0.28 -15.31 23.89
CA GLN A 144 -1.10 -15.48 23.41
C GLN A 144 -1.10 -16.28 22.10
N PRO A 145 -1.92 -17.33 21.96
CA PRO A 145 -1.93 -18.14 20.74
C PRO A 145 -2.69 -17.46 19.59
N VAL A 146 -2.28 -17.76 18.36
CA VAL A 146 -3.02 -17.51 17.11
C VAL A 146 -3.45 -18.87 16.59
N GLN A 147 -4.76 -19.13 16.66
CA GLN A 147 -5.31 -20.42 16.26
C GLN A 147 -5.45 -20.45 14.74
N THR A 148 -4.72 -21.33 14.05
CA THR A 148 -4.82 -21.46 12.59
C THR A 148 -6.03 -22.28 12.16
N GLY A 149 -6.50 -23.21 13.00
CA GLY A 149 -7.56 -24.18 12.67
C GLY A 149 -7.02 -25.42 11.98
N LEU A 150 -5.70 -25.49 11.74
CA LEU A 150 -5.03 -26.60 11.11
C LEU A 150 -4.36 -27.45 12.19
N LYS A 151 -4.93 -28.64 12.45
CA LYS A 151 -4.45 -29.56 13.50
C LYS A 151 -2.94 -29.81 13.47
N ALA A 152 -2.37 -29.94 12.27
CA ALA A 152 -0.93 -30.17 12.10
C ALA A 152 -0.09 -28.98 12.59
N ILE A 153 -0.54 -27.74 12.34
CA ILE A 153 0.17 -26.53 12.75
C ILE A 153 -0.09 -26.26 14.23
N ASP A 154 -1.35 -26.20 14.64
CA ASP A 154 -1.73 -25.83 16.01
C ASP A 154 -1.17 -26.83 17.06
N ALA A 155 -0.93 -28.09 16.69
CA ALA A 155 -0.34 -29.10 17.58
C ALA A 155 1.19 -29.18 17.54
N MET A 156 1.81 -29.11 16.35
CA MET A 156 3.26 -29.35 16.20
C MET A 156 4.07 -28.05 16.17
N VAL A 157 3.52 -26.99 15.59
CA VAL A 157 4.19 -25.69 15.38
C VAL A 157 3.22 -24.56 15.76
N PRO A 158 2.90 -24.40 17.06
CA PRO A 158 1.94 -23.38 17.48
C PRO A 158 2.47 -21.97 17.18
N ILE A 159 1.58 -21.11 16.68
CA ILE A 159 1.89 -19.72 16.33
C ILE A 159 1.32 -18.81 17.41
N GLY A 160 2.10 -17.84 17.90
CA GLY A 160 1.65 -16.85 18.88
C GLY A 160 1.49 -15.42 18.32
N ARG A 161 0.74 -14.58 19.02
CA ARG A 161 0.53 -13.16 18.67
C ARG A 161 1.84 -12.39 18.83
N GLY A 162 2.33 -11.82 17.73
CA GLY A 162 3.63 -11.15 17.67
C GLY A 162 4.80 -12.04 17.24
N GLN A 163 4.56 -13.33 16.97
CA GLN A 163 5.53 -14.23 16.36
C GLN A 163 5.61 -13.99 14.83
N ARG A 164 6.78 -14.29 14.26
CA ARG A 164 6.98 -14.35 12.81
C ARG A 164 7.20 -15.81 12.42
N GLU A 165 6.33 -16.34 11.58
CA GLU A 165 6.37 -17.74 11.14
C GLU A 165 6.47 -17.82 9.62
N LEU A 166 7.47 -18.53 9.10
CA LEU A 166 7.73 -18.65 7.67
C LEU A 166 7.01 -19.88 7.10
N ILE A 167 6.13 -19.67 6.13
CA ILE A 167 5.51 -20.75 5.34
C ILE A 167 6.33 -20.96 4.05
N ILE A 168 7.22 -21.94 4.06
CA ILE A 168 8.06 -22.31 2.91
C ILE A 168 7.56 -23.60 2.25
N GLY A 169 7.67 -23.69 0.93
CA GLY A 169 7.30 -24.87 0.16
C GLY A 169 7.37 -24.64 -1.33
N ASP A 170 7.34 -25.71 -2.12
CA ASP A 170 7.39 -25.66 -3.59
C ASP A 170 6.11 -25.05 -4.19
N ARG A 171 6.09 -24.77 -5.48
CA ARG A 171 4.90 -24.32 -6.21
C ARG A 171 3.74 -25.29 -6.00
N GLN A 172 2.53 -24.74 -5.82
CA GLN A 172 1.29 -25.52 -5.65
C GLN A 172 1.22 -26.46 -4.42
N THR A 173 2.04 -26.23 -3.39
CA THR A 173 2.01 -27.01 -2.13
C THR A 173 0.97 -26.52 -1.09
N GLY A 174 0.05 -25.64 -1.47
CA GLY A 174 -1.01 -25.16 -0.57
C GLY A 174 -0.63 -24.00 0.36
N LYS A 175 0.52 -23.34 0.16
CA LYS A 175 0.96 -22.19 0.98
C LYS A 175 -0.12 -21.11 1.16
N THR A 176 -0.76 -20.70 0.05
CA THR A 176 -1.83 -19.70 0.08
C THR A 176 -3.08 -20.22 0.77
N ALA A 177 -3.40 -21.51 0.64
CA ALA A 177 -4.54 -22.11 1.33
C ALA A 177 -4.36 -22.06 2.84
N VAL A 178 -3.17 -22.41 3.35
CA VAL A 178 -2.82 -22.29 4.77
C VAL A 178 -3.02 -20.86 5.29
N ALA A 179 -2.55 -19.85 4.54
CA ALA A 179 -2.70 -18.45 4.92
C ALA A 179 -4.17 -17.99 4.92
N VAL A 180 -4.93 -18.32 3.87
CA VAL A 180 -6.34 -17.93 3.74
C VAL A 180 -7.22 -18.62 4.78
N ASP A 181 -7.02 -19.92 5.02
CA ASP A 181 -7.75 -20.66 6.05
C ASP A 181 -7.46 -20.09 7.45
N THR A 182 -6.20 -19.72 7.70
CA THR A 182 -5.83 -19.04 8.95
C THR A 182 -6.59 -17.73 9.12
N ILE A 183 -6.68 -16.88 8.08
CA ILE A 183 -7.45 -15.63 8.10
C ILE A 183 -8.94 -15.91 8.39
N ILE A 184 -9.53 -16.88 7.70
CA ILE A 184 -10.95 -17.25 7.89
C ILE A 184 -11.20 -17.70 9.33
N ASN A 185 -10.28 -18.46 9.92
CA ASN A 185 -10.39 -18.94 11.29
C ASN A 185 -10.26 -17.82 12.35
N GLN A 186 -9.86 -16.59 11.99
CA GLN A 186 -9.79 -15.46 12.93
C GLN A 186 -11.15 -14.78 13.19
N LYS A 187 -12.22 -15.21 12.53
CA LYS A 187 -13.55 -14.66 12.74
C LYS A 187 -13.96 -14.72 14.21
N GLY A 188 -14.23 -13.55 14.79
CA GLY A 188 -14.62 -13.41 16.20
C GLY A 188 -13.49 -13.56 17.22
N LYS A 189 -12.22 -13.61 16.80
CA LYS A 189 -11.05 -13.77 17.69
C LYS A 189 -10.30 -12.47 17.97
N ASP A 190 -10.89 -11.33 17.61
CA ASP A 190 -10.30 -9.99 17.78
C ASP A 190 -8.87 -9.93 17.23
N LEU A 191 -8.75 -10.23 15.93
CA LEU A 191 -7.51 -10.15 15.17
C LEU A 191 -7.80 -9.47 13.83
N ILE A 192 -7.12 -8.36 13.56
CA ILE A 192 -7.14 -7.72 12.25
C ILE A 192 -6.17 -8.48 11.34
N CYS A 193 -6.64 -8.83 10.14
CA CYS A 193 -5.84 -9.54 9.16
C CYS A 193 -5.40 -8.60 8.05
N VAL A 194 -4.17 -8.76 7.56
CA VAL A 194 -3.69 -8.07 6.37
C VAL A 194 -3.14 -9.13 5.43
N TYR A 195 -3.69 -9.20 4.22
CA TYR A 195 -3.24 -10.11 3.17
C TYR A 195 -2.56 -9.29 2.06
N VAL A 196 -1.24 -9.39 2.00
CA VAL A 196 -0.42 -8.69 1.00
C VAL A 196 -0.11 -9.64 -0.15
N ALA A 197 -0.62 -9.34 -1.34
CA ALA A 197 -0.42 -10.12 -2.56
C ALA A 197 0.59 -9.43 -3.48
N ILE A 198 1.80 -10.00 -3.55
CA ILE A 198 2.93 -9.45 -4.32
C ILE A 198 3.19 -10.32 -5.55
N GLY A 199 3.21 -9.71 -6.74
CA GLY A 199 3.53 -10.39 -8.00
C GLY A 199 2.56 -11.52 -8.37
N GLN A 200 1.37 -11.56 -7.75
CA GLN A 200 0.35 -12.56 -8.07
C GLN A 200 -0.43 -12.16 -9.32
N LYS A 201 -1.01 -13.14 -10.02
CA LYS A 201 -1.97 -12.86 -11.08
C LYS A 201 -3.21 -12.19 -10.49
N ALA A 202 -3.69 -11.13 -11.14
CA ALA A 202 -4.88 -10.40 -10.69
C ALA A 202 -6.10 -11.33 -10.48
N SER A 203 -6.29 -12.32 -11.37
CA SER A 203 -7.36 -13.32 -11.23
C SER A 203 -7.23 -14.19 -9.97
N THR A 204 -6.01 -14.51 -9.53
CA THR A 204 -5.77 -15.24 -8.28
C THR A 204 -6.15 -14.38 -7.07
N ILE A 205 -5.78 -13.10 -7.09
CA ILE A 205 -6.12 -12.15 -6.01
C ILE A 205 -7.64 -12.03 -5.89
N VAL A 206 -8.35 -11.82 -7.00
CA VAL A 206 -9.83 -11.74 -7.03
C VAL A 206 -10.47 -13.02 -6.47
N ASN A 207 -9.94 -14.20 -6.82
CA ASN A 207 -10.44 -15.46 -6.27
C ASN A 207 -10.26 -15.56 -4.75
N VAL A 208 -9.12 -15.09 -4.22
CA VAL A 208 -8.88 -15.03 -2.76
C VAL A 208 -9.84 -14.06 -2.10
N VAL A 209 -9.99 -12.84 -2.63
CA VAL A 209 -10.93 -11.83 -2.10
C VAL A 209 -12.36 -12.39 -2.07
N ARG A 210 -12.81 -13.03 -3.15
CA ARG A 210 -14.14 -13.67 -3.19
C ARG A 210 -14.29 -14.73 -2.11
N LYS A 211 -13.27 -15.57 -1.89
CA LYS A 211 -13.30 -16.59 -0.82
C LYS A 211 -13.35 -15.97 0.58
N LEU A 212 -12.64 -14.87 0.80
CA LEU A 212 -12.71 -14.13 2.05
C LEU A 212 -14.10 -13.49 2.24
N GLU A 213 -14.73 -12.96 1.18
CA GLU A 213 -16.10 -12.43 1.24
C GLU A 213 -17.13 -13.53 1.54
N GLU A 214 -17.04 -14.69 0.86
CA GLU A 214 -17.92 -15.86 1.07
C GLU A 214 -17.96 -16.32 2.54
N HIS A 215 -16.83 -16.28 3.23
CA HIS A 215 -16.72 -16.71 4.64
C HIS A 215 -16.96 -15.55 5.64
N GLY A 216 -17.18 -14.34 5.14
CA GLY A 216 -17.33 -13.12 5.95
C GLY A 216 -16.02 -12.67 6.63
N ALA A 217 -14.88 -13.06 6.07
CA ALA A 217 -13.55 -12.70 6.57
C ALA A 217 -13.08 -11.31 6.12
N MET A 218 -13.65 -10.76 5.03
CA MET A 218 -13.29 -9.42 4.56
C MET A 218 -13.60 -8.33 5.60
N ALA A 219 -14.59 -8.51 6.48
CA ALA A 219 -14.97 -7.49 7.46
C ALA A 219 -13.83 -7.09 8.43
N TYR A 220 -12.83 -7.96 8.62
CA TYR A 220 -11.66 -7.70 9.46
C TYR A 220 -10.33 -7.86 8.71
N THR A 221 -10.39 -7.93 7.37
CA THR A 221 -9.20 -8.14 6.53
C THR A 221 -8.96 -6.94 5.62
N ILE A 222 -7.72 -6.49 5.53
CA ILE A 222 -7.24 -5.55 4.52
C ILE A 222 -6.49 -6.35 3.46
N VAL A 223 -6.79 -6.13 2.19
CA VAL A 223 -6.03 -6.76 1.09
C VAL A 223 -5.19 -5.70 0.39
N VAL A 224 -3.87 -5.86 0.46
CA VAL A 224 -2.93 -5.05 -0.32
C VAL A 224 -2.55 -5.84 -1.56
N ALA A 225 -2.75 -5.29 -2.74
CA ALA A 225 -2.53 -5.99 -3.99
C ALA A 225 -1.56 -5.20 -4.87
N SER A 226 -0.42 -5.82 -5.18
CA SER A 226 0.50 -5.37 -6.22
C SER A 226 0.69 -6.53 -7.22
N PRO A 227 -0.19 -6.65 -8.22
CA PRO A 227 -0.16 -7.76 -9.17
C PRO A 227 1.10 -7.73 -10.05
N ALA A 228 1.40 -8.84 -10.72
CA ALA A 228 2.59 -8.96 -11.58
C ALA A 228 2.68 -7.93 -12.72
N SER A 229 1.58 -7.26 -13.07
CA SER A 229 1.52 -6.20 -14.07
C SER A 229 1.93 -4.82 -13.53
N GLU A 230 2.00 -4.63 -12.21
CA GLU A 230 2.46 -3.37 -11.63
C GLU A 230 3.98 -3.24 -11.68
N SER A 231 4.46 -2.00 -11.55
CA SER A 231 5.89 -1.70 -11.54
C SER A 231 6.61 -2.47 -10.43
N ALA A 232 7.88 -2.79 -10.68
CA ALA A 232 8.72 -3.47 -9.69
C ALA A 232 8.80 -2.68 -8.37
N ALA A 233 8.74 -1.35 -8.46
CA ALA A 233 8.74 -0.47 -7.31
C ALA A 233 7.50 -0.67 -6.43
N MET A 234 6.31 -0.75 -7.03
CA MET A 234 5.05 -1.03 -6.32
C MET A 234 5.08 -2.41 -5.63
N GLN A 235 5.64 -3.41 -6.30
CA GLN A 235 5.78 -4.76 -5.74
C GLN A 235 6.78 -4.79 -4.58
N TYR A 236 7.84 -4.00 -4.65
CA TYR A 236 8.86 -3.87 -3.62
C TYR A 236 8.32 -3.19 -2.35
N ILE A 237 7.53 -2.12 -2.49
CA ILE A 237 7.01 -1.38 -1.34
C ILE A 237 5.78 -2.05 -0.70
N ALA A 238 5.06 -2.91 -1.40
CA ALA A 238 3.82 -3.52 -0.91
C ALA A 238 3.84 -4.20 0.48
N PRO A 239 4.92 -4.90 0.90
CA PRO A 239 4.97 -5.50 2.24
C PRO A 239 5.36 -4.54 3.37
N TYR A 240 5.80 -3.32 3.06
CA TYR A 240 6.12 -2.30 4.05
C TYR A 240 4.88 -1.48 4.40
#